data_AF-W1IQI8-F1
#
_entry.id   AF-W1IQI8-F1
#
_cell.length_a   1.000
_cell.length_b   1.000
_cell.length_c   1.000
_cell.angle_alpha   90.00
_cell.angle_beta   90.00
_cell.angle_gamma   90.00
#
_symmetry.space_group_name_H-M   'P 1'
#
loop_
_entity.id
_entity.type
_entity.pdbx_description
1 polymer ?
#
loop_
_entity_poly.entity_id
_entity_poly.type
_entity_poly.pdbx_seq_one_letter_code
_entity_poly.pdbx_strand_id
1 'polypeptide(L)'
;MKYFVILLLALVVFVISVTLGTNNNQVVTFNYLIAKGNYSISTLLAVLFAIGFALGWGICGGFYLRTSMSLRRAKRKIKRLETQLEQPVELPTKTASPVVLNKE
;
A
#
# COMPACT_ATOMS: atom_id res chain seq x y z
N MET A 1 -11.63 -9.85 -5.33
CA MET A 1 -11.19 -10.44 -6.62
C MET A 1 -9.95 -9.77 -7.21
N LYS A 2 -9.92 -8.45 -7.45
CA LYS A 2 -8.77 -7.77 -8.09
C LYS A 2 -7.39 -8.06 -7.45
N TYR A 3 -7.29 -7.99 -6.12
CA TYR A 3 -6.03 -8.30 -5.41
C TYR A 3 -5.60 -9.77 -5.49
N PHE A 4 -6.57 -10.68 -5.58
CA PHE A 4 -6.30 -12.11 -5.73
C PHE A 4 -5.71 -12.42 -7.12
N VAL A 5 -6.23 -11.76 -8.16
CA VAL A 5 -5.70 -11.87 -9.54
C VAL A 5 -4.28 -11.29 -9.64
N ILE A 6 -4.02 -10.15 -9.00
CA ILE A 6 -2.69 -9.53 -8.97
C ILE A 6 -1.69 -10.45 -8.23
N LEU A 7 -2.11 -11.07 -7.14
CA LEU A 7 -1.28 -12.03 -6.40
C LEU A 7 -0.97 -13.26 -7.24
N LEU A 8 -1.97 -13.84 -7.91
CA LEU A 8 -1.78 -14.99 -8.78
C LEU A 8 -0.85 -14.68 -9.96
N LEU A 9 -1.00 -13.52 -10.58
CA LEU A 9 -0.11 -13.06 -11.65
C LEU A 9 1.33 -12.88 -11.14
N ALA A 10 1.52 -12.26 -9.97
CA ALA A 10 2.82 -12.11 -9.34
C ALA A 10 3.46 -13.47 -9.01
N LEU A 11 2.68 -14.44 -8.55
CA LEU A 11 3.13 -15.80 -8.29
C LEU A 11 3.63 -16.48 -9.58
N VAL A 12 2.88 -16.37 -10.67
CA VAL A 12 3.27 -16.95 -11.96
C VAL A 12 4.57 -16.35 -12.45
N VAL A 13 4.70 -15.01 -12.42
CA VAL A 13 5.95 -14.33 -12.81
C VAL A 13 7.11 -14.77 -11.92
N PHE A 14 6.88 -14.93 -10.61
CA PHE A 14 7.90 -15.41 -9.69
C PHE A 14 8.37 -16.83 -10.01
N VAL A 15 7.45 -17.76 -10.26
CA VAL A 15 7.77 -19.14 -10.64
C VAL A 15 8.57 -19.16 -11.95
N ILE A 16 8.14 -18.41 -12.97
CA ILE A 16 8.86 -18.32 -14.25
C ILE A 16 10.29 -17.79 -14.03
N SER A 17 10.45 -16.75 -13.21
CA SER A 17 11.76 -16.17 -12.93
C SER A 17 12.69 -17.13 -12.20
N VAL A 18 12.17 -17.91 -11.24
CA VAL A 18 12.93 -18.96 -10.53
C VAL A 18 13.32 -20.08 -11.51
N THR A 19 12.36 -20.58 -12.29
CA THR A 19 12.59 -21.67 -13.26
C THR A 19 13.59 -21.28 -14.35
N LEU A 20 13.53 -20.05 -14.87
CA LEU A 20 14.52 -19.53 -15.83
C LEU A 20 15.90 -19.38 -15.19
N GLY A 21 15.95 -18.98 -13.92
CA GLY A 21 17.16 -18.98 -13.12
C GLY A 21 17.76 -20.38 -13.03
N THR A 22 17.01 -21.38 -12.56
CA THR A 22 17.56 -22.71 -12.27
C THR A 22 18.01 -23.51 -13.50
N ASN A 23 17.44 -23.25 -14.68
CA ASN A 23 17.84 -23.95 -15.91
C ASN A 23 19.11 -23.39 -16.58
N ASN A 24 19.63 -22.25 -16.11
CA ASN A 24 20.81 -21.63 -16.70
C ASN A 24 22.11 -22.06 -16.00
N ASN A 25 22.52 -23.32 -16.18
CA ASN A 25 23.67 -23.90 -15.49
C ASN A 25 25.04 -23.39 -15.99
N GLN A 26 25.07 -22.30 -16.75
CA GLN A 26 26.28 -21.66 -17.24
C GLN A 26 27.00 -20.95 -16.09
N VAL A 27 28.27 -21.30 -15.90
CA VAL A 27 29.12 -20.76 -14.84
C VAL A 27 29.98 -19.63 -15.41
N VAL A 28 29.94 -18.46 -14.78
CA VAL A 28 30.81 -17.32 -15.08
C VAL A 28 31.91 -17.27 -14.02
N THR A 29 33.15 -17.27 -14.48
CA THR A 29 34.35 -17.13 -13.66
C THR A 29 34.57 -15.66 -13.32
N PHE A 30 34.26 -15.28 -12.09
CA PHE A 30 34.61 -13.96 -11.58
C PHE A 30 36.04 -13.99 -11.05
N ASN A 31 36.93 -13.32 -11.77
CA ASN A 31 38.33 -13.21 -11.44
C ASN A 31 38.55 -11.87 -10.74
N TYR A 32 38.22 -11.81 -9.43
CA TYR A 32 38.53 -10.63 -8.63
C TYR A 32 40.03 -10.66 -8.31
N LEU A 33 40.67 -9.49 -8.24
CA LEU A 33 42.11 -9.31 -8.06
C LEU A 33 42.71 -10.04 -6.83
N ILE A 34 41.85 -10.48 -5.90
CA ILE A 34 42.22 -11.16 -4.65
C ILE A 34 41.67 -12.61 -4.62
N ALA A 35 40.67 -12.97 -5.43
CA ALA A 35 40.05 -14.30 -5.42
C ALA A 35 39.27 -14.63 -6.70
N LYS A 36 39.33 -15.90 -7.11
CA LYS A 36 38.48 -16.46 -8.17
C LYS A 36 37.22 -17.08 -7.57
N GLY A 37 36.05 -16.61 -7.98
CA GLY A 37 34.76 -17.17 -7.62
C GLY A 37 34.02 -17.71 -8.86
N ASN A 38 33.61 -18.97 -8.80
CA ASN A 38 32.77 -19.59 -9.83
C ASN A 38 31.30 -19.37 -9.45
N TYR A 39 30.57 -18.56 -10.21
CA TYR A 39 29.15 -18.28 -9.95
C TYR A 39 28.31 -18.63 -11.19
N SER A 40 27.19 -19.31 -10.99
CA SER A 40 26.24 -19.57 -12.07
C SER A 40 25.50 -18.28 -12.46
N ILE A 41 25.19 -18.10 -13.74
CA ILE A 41 24.38 -16.96 -14.22
C ILE A 41 23.03 -16.93 -13.48
N SER A 42 22.48 -18.11 -13.18
CA SER A 42 21.30 -18.31 -12.33
C SER A 42 21.33 -17.54 -11.02
N THR A 43 22.42 -17.62 -10.27
CA THR A 43 22.48 -17.07 -8.91
C THR A 43 22.65 -15.56 -8.95
N LEU A 44 23.45 -15.05 -9.89
CA LEU A 44 23.55 -13.63 -10.16
C LEU A 44 22.19 -13.03 -10.53
N LEU A 45 21.50 -13.66 -11.49
CA LEU A 45 20.19 -13.22 -11.96
C LEU A 45 19.15 -13.28 -10.83
N ALA A 46 19.16 -14.34 -10.02
CA ALA A 46 18.27 -14.48 -8.88
C ALA A 46 18.49 -13.36 -7.84
N VAL A 47 19.74 -13.02 -7.54
CA VAL A 47 20.07 -11.93 -6.60
C VAL A 47 19.63 -10.57 -7.14
N LEU A 48 19.93 -10.28 -8.42
CA LEU A 48 19.49 -9.05 -9.09
C LEU A 48 17.96 -8.92 -9.10
N PHE A 49 17.26 -10.01 -9.42
CA PHE A 49 15.80 -10.04 -9.41
C PHE A 49 15.24 -9.85 -8.00
N ALA A 50 15.81 -10.51 -6.98
CA ALA A 50 15.39 -10.35 -5.60
C ALA A 50 15.55 -8.90 -5.11
N ILE A 51 16.67 -8.24 -5.44
CA ILE A 51 16.90 -6.83 -5.10
C ILE A 51 15.90 -5.93 -5.82
N GLY A 52 15.72 -6.13 -7.13
CA GLY A 52 14.76 -5.36 -7.93
C GLY A 52 13.32 -5.52 -7.43
N PHE A 53 12.93 -6.75 -7.09
CA PHE A 53 11.63 -7.06 -6.50
C PHE A 53 11.47 -6.40 -5.12
N ALA A 54 12.47 -6.50 -4.23
CA ALA A 54 12.42 -5.89 -2.91
C ALA A 54 12.26 -4.35 -2.99
N LEU A 55 13.00 -3.71 -3.90
CA LEU A 55 12.89 -2.27 -4.15
C LEU A 55 11.51 -1.90 -4.71
N GLY A 56 11.05 -2.61 -5.75
CA GLY A 56 9.75 -2.38 -6.35
C GLY A 56 8.60 -2.59 -5.37
N TRP A 57 8.68 -3.65 -4.57
CA TRP A 57 7.73 -3.96 -3.50
C TRP A 57 7.73 -2.90 -2.41
N GLY A 58 8.90 -2.43 -1.99
CA GLY A 58 9.03 -1.37 -0.98
C GLY A 58 8.41 -0.06 -1.45
N ILE A 59 8.72 0.38 -2.68
CA ILE A 59 8.19 1.62 -3.25
C ILE A 59 6.68 1.52 -3.48
N CYS A 60 6.23 0.44 -4.12
CA CYS A 60 4.81 0.21 -4.43
C CYS A 60 3.98 0.04 -3.14
N GLY A 61 4.46 -0.78 -2.21
CA GLY A 61 3.82 -1.02 -0.91
C GLY A 61 3.72 0.26 -0.09
N GLY A 62 4.80 1.04 0.01
CA GLY A 62 4.80 2.32 0.71
C GLY A 62 3.83 3.33 0.11
N PHE A 63 3.82 3.49 -1.22
CA PHE A 63 2.93 4.42 -1.91
C PHE A 63 1.47 3.99 -1.82
N TYR A 64 1.18 2.69 -1.97
CA TYR A 64 -0.15 2.12 -1.80
C TYR A 64 -0.68 2.35 -0.38
N LEU A 65 0.15 2.12 0.65
CA LEU A 65 -0.25 2.30 2.05
C LEU A 65 -0.59 3.77 2.33
N ARG A 66 0.23 4.71 1.82
CA ARG A 66 -0.03 6.15 1.93
C ARG A 66 -1.35 6.54 1.26
N THR A 67 -1.58 6.05 0.04
CA THR A 67 -2.77 6.35 -0.75
C THR A 67 -4.02 5.77 -0.08
N SER A 68 -3.94 4.54 0.42
CA SER A 68 -5.01 3.87 1.16
C SER A 68 -5.34 4.61 2.46
N MET A 69 -4.34 5.10 3.19
CA MET A 69 -4.55 5.94 4.37
C MET A 69 -5.25 7.26 4.04
N SER A 70 -4.89 7.92 2.93
CA SER A 70 -5.57 9.14 2.46
C SER A 70 -7.05 8.86 2.15
N LEU A 71 -7.32 7.78 1.41
CA LEU A 71 -8.68 7.32 1.08
C LEU A 71 -9.52 7.04 2.33
N ARG A 72 -8.95 6.37 3.34
CA ARG A 72 -9.61 6.12 4.62
C ARG A 72 -9.93 7.40 5.38
N ARG A 73 -9.01 8.37 5.40
CA ARG A 73 -9.21 9.68 6.04
C ARG A 73 -10.29 10.49 5.33
N ALA A 74 -10.26 10.55 4.00
CA ALA A 74 -11.27 11.22 3.18
C ALA A 74 -12.66 10.61 3.38
N LYS A 75 -12.77 9.28 3.34
CA LYS A 75 -14.04 8.57 3.58
C LYS A 75 -14.62 8.84 4.98
N ARG A 76 -13.76 8.96 6.01
CA ARG A 76 -14.20 9.34 7.37
C ARG A 76 -14.70 10.78 7.44
N LYS A 77 -14.09 11.71 6.69
CA LYS A 77 -14.58 13.11 6.62
C LYS A 77 -15.95 13.16 5.96
N ILE A 78 -16.12 12.50 4.81
CA ILE A 78 -17.41 12.42 4.10
C ILE A 78 -18.49 11.87 5.01
N LYS A 79 -18.23 10.74 5.70
CA LYS A 79 -19.21 10.15 6.61
C LYS A 79 -19.64 11.10 7.74
N ARG A 80 -18.73 11.92 8.28
CA ARG A 80 -19.07 12.93 9.31
C ARG A 80 -19.92 14.08 8.75
N LEU A 81 -19.67 14.49 7.51
CA LEU A 81 -20.45 15.52 6.82
C LEU A 81 -21.86 15.00 6.50
N GLU A 82 -21.98 13.77 6.01
CA GLU A 82 -23.28 13.10 5.80
C GLU A 82 -24.07 13.01 7.11
N THR A 83 -23.46 12.56 8.21
CA THR A 83 -24.13 12.48 9.52
C THR A 83 -24.56 13.84 10.08
N GLN A 84 -23.85 14.93 9.76
CA GLN A 84 -24.28 16.28 10.15
C GLN A 84 -25.37 16.85 9.24
N LEU A 85 -25.44 16.41 7.98
CA LEU A 85 -26.51 16.79 7.06
C LEU A 85 -27.82 16.03 7.37
N GLU A 86 -27.70 14.80 7.87
CA GLU A 86 -28.81 13.96 8.34
C GLU A 86 -29.25 14.27 9.78
N GLN A 87 -28.65 15.26 10.46
CA GLN A 87 -29.15 15.71 11.76
C GLN A 87 -30.37 16.62 11.51
N PRO A 88 -31.62 16.19 11.82
CA PRO A 88 -32.76 17.10 11.82
C PRO A 88 -32.43 18.35 12.62
N VAL A 89 -32.72 19.49 12.00
CA VAL A 89 -32.81 20.80 12.63
C VAL A 89 -33.85 20.69 13.75
N GLU A 90 -33.44 20.21 14.93
CA GLU A 90 -34.17 20.43 16.16
C GLU A 90 -33.88 21.88 16.57
N LEU A 91 -34.75 22.76 16.09
CA LEU A 91 -34.95 24.12 16.57
C LEU A 91 -34.97 24.12 18.11
N PRO A 92 -34.08 24.83 18.82
CA PRO A 92 -34.27 25.08 20.23
C PRO A 92 -35.37 26.15 20.36
N THR A 93 -36.63 25.72 20.32
CA THR A 93 -37.72 26.47 20.94
C THR A 93 -37.62 26.25 22.45
N LYS A 94 -37.73 27.34 23.22
CA LYS A 94 -37.75 27.42 24.70
C LYS A 94 -36.34 27.43 25.32
N THR A 95 -35.87 28.50 25.96
CA THR A 95 -36.53 29.33 26.98
C THR A 95 -36.01 30.77 26.93
N ALA A 96 -36.87 31.72 26.55
CA ALA A 96 -36.68 33.12 26.89
C ALA A 96 -36.99 33.31 28.38
N SER A 97 -36.04 33.88 29.11
CA SER A 97 -36.17 34.35 30.49
C SER A 97 -37.37 35.29 30.65
N PRO A 98 -38.21 35.19 31.71
CA PRO A 98 -39.11 36.28 32.04
C PRO A 98 -38.29 37.37 32.73
N VAL A 99 -37.91 38.38 31.96
CA VAL A 99 -37.51 39.68 32.48
C VAL A 99 -38.74 40.31 33.13
N VAL A 100 -38.56 40.67 34.40
CA VAL A 100 -39.33 41.60 35.24
C VAL A 100 -40.27 42.52 34.45
N LEU A 101 -41.58 42.41 34.70
CA LEU A 101 -42.54 43.49 34.44
C LEU A 101 -43.15 43.93 35.77
N ASN A 102 -42.60 45.04 36.27
CA ASN A 102 -43.19 45.90 37.27
C ASN A 102 -44.33 46.68 36.61
N LYS A 103 -45.55 46.64 37.16
CA LYS A 103 -46.53 47.73 37.02
C LYS A 103 -47.67 47.65 38.06
N GLU A 104 -47.73 48.75 38.82
CA GLU A 104 -48.86 49.36 39.57
C GLU A 104 -49.40 48.67 40.83
#